data_AF-I0BK57-F1
#
_entry.id   AF-I0BK57-F1
#
_cell.length_a   1.000
_cell.length_b   1.000
_cell.length_c   1.000
_cell.angle_alpha   90.00
_cell.angle_beta   90.00
_cell.angle_gamma   90.00
#
_symmetry.space_group_name_H-M   'P 1'
#
loop_
_entity.id
_entity.type
_entity.pdbx_description
1 polymer ?
#
loop_
_entity_poly.entity_id
_entity_poly.type
_entity_poly.pdbx_seq_one_letter_code
_entity_poly.pdbx_strand_id
1 'polypeptide(L)'
;MNSSMELPVKFQDKAWAKLLFGKLPDKILFLTDPNGNFYWEQVEEKNLKYFARQCLGNPWANHFGLALLCLTDRRLTPSSIMNITSVLNARFRDLFNHFKLTKVEDLLPSHVEMYVTGQILQEHSDRQRQSILTLYNTFMFNLKKWIGTQFTDEVQQDLAQYQLPVLPFDNRDFSVRIKAITNAKNKRKEDTSAVTPLLPEIRAIGHLRWNQVSRLREAYRKAVQSVKDDNLTLPVDFYYDESEYANERWHFTLWDISSYEHEIEGKNQYREPNDKAYFLEYIKAEKLDDGSAGEGPWFLDLLRLRLLGQWDTQYTGEEHRAKVMEYLNHWGYDVNEDGKTTAPFLPRNPGLLIQGLYLTKKQRTTNKVFINIEPIYAACMFARFALDIITSSGARINELLQISYDKECCIITVDKSVSPPKKNYIFRLDPM
;
A
#
# COMPACT_ATOMS: atom_id res chain seq x y z
N MET A 1 -43.41 12.19 15.14
CA MET A 1 -43.02 13.59 15.35
C MET A 1 -41.50 13.66 15.25
N ASN A 2 -40.97 14.01 14.07
CA ASN A 2 -39.53 14.21 13.88
C ASN A 2 -39.20 15.65 14.29
N SER A 3 -38.80 15.84 15.55
CA SER A 3 -37.99 17.00 15.89
C SER A 3 -36.68 16.85 15.13
N SER A 4 -36.39 17.76 14.20
CA SER A 4 -35.08 17.86 13.60
C SER A 4 -34.09 18.20 14.71
N MET A 5 -33.44 17.17 15.28
CA MET A 5 -32.31 17.39 16.16
C MET A 5 -31.25 18.11 15.33
N GLU A 6 -31.06 19.40 15.60
CA GLU A 6 -29.97 20.16 15.02
C GLU A 6 -28.71 19.89 15.81
N LEU A 7 -27.59 19.70 15.10
CA LEU A 7 -26.28 19.52 15.73
C LEU A 7 -25.94 20.80 16.52
N PRO A 8 -25.63 20.70 17.83
CA PRO A 8 -25.31 21.87 18.64
C PRO A 8 -24.19 22.70 18.00
N VAL A 9 -24.34 24.03 17.99
CA VAL A 9 -23.41 24.98 17.33
C VAL A 9 -21.93 24.69 17.66
N LYS A 10 -21.65 24.33 18.92
CA LYS A 10 -20.29 24.00 19.39
C LYS A 10 -19.62 22.80 18.69
N PHE A 11 -20.37 21.98 17.98
CA PHE A 11 -19.87 20.79 17.28
C PHE A 11 -19.96 20.90 15.76
N GLN A 12 -20.48 22.01 15.22
CA GLN A 12 -20.71 22.17 13.79
C GLN A 12 -19.42 22.18 12.96
N ASP A 13 -18.25 22.44 13.55
CA ASP A 13 -16.97 22.38 12.83
C ASP A 13 -16.25 21.03 12.99
N LYS A 14 -16.76 20.14 13.85
CA LYS A 14 -16.11 18.86 14.16
C LYS A 14 -16.50 17.80 13.13
N ALA A 15 -15.50 17.25 12.43
CA ALA A 15 -15.71 16.25 11.38
C ALA A 15 -16.45 15.00 11.89
N TRP A 16 -16.10 14.51 13.09
CA TRP A 16 -16.79 13.37 13.71
C TRP A 16 -18.26 13.68 14.01
N ALA A 17 -18.57 14.88 14.51
CA ALA A 17 -19.94 15.24 14.86
C ALA A 17 -20.83 15.28 13.62
N LYS A 18 -20.35 15.87 12.51
CA LYS A 18 -21.07 15.86 11.22
C LYS A 18 -21.35 14.44 10.71
N LEU A 19 -20.40 13.52 10.90
CA LEU A 19 -20.51 12.16 10.37
C LEU A 19 -21.42 11.26 11.20
N LEU A 20 -21.41 11.45 12.53
CA LEU A 20 -21.95 10.50 13.51
C LEU A 20 -23.23 10.96 14.21
N PHE A 21 -23.51 12.27 14.25
CA PHE A 21 -24.68 12.80 14.93
C PHE A 21 -26.00 12.28 14.35
N GLY A 22 -26.94 11.93 15.23
CA GLY A 22 -28.21 11.28 14.87
C GLY A 22 -28.07 9.82 14.42
N LYS A 23 -26.85 9.26 14.37
CA LYS A 23 -26.58 7.87 13.95
C LYS A 23 -26.02 6.99 15.07
N LEU A 24 -25.49 7.60 16.12
CA LEU A 24 -25.07 6.94 17.35
C LEU A 24 -25.83 7.50 18.55
N PRO A 25 -26.02 6.71 19.61
CA PRO A 25 -26.55 7.22 20.89
C PRO A 25 -25.66 8.33 21.46
N ASP A 26 -26.29 9.36 22.02
CA ASP A 26 -25.61 10.50 22.66
C ASP A 26 -24.58 10.07 23.71
N LYS A 27 -24.88 8.99 24.46
CA LYS A 27 -23.99 8.41 25.47
C LYS A 27 -22.65 7.94 24.91
N ILE A 28 -22.59 7.51 23.65
CA ILE A 28 -21.35 7.14 22.95
C ILE A 28 -20.78 8.35 22.22
N LEU A 29 -21.65 9.15 21.60
CA LEU A 29 -21.26 10.28 20.76
C LEU A 29 -20.57 11.40 21.56
N PHE A 30 -21.02 11.64 22.78
CA PHE A 30 -20.50 12.70 23.65
C PHE A 30 -19.66 12.16 24.81
N LEU A 31 -19.16 10.92 24.70
CA LEU A 31 -18.31 10.32 25.72
C LEU A 31 -16.97 11.09 25.82
N THR A 32 -16.60 11.47 27.04
CA THR A 32 -15.38 12.23 27.33
C THR A 32 -14.39 11.44 28.19
N ASP A 33 -13.11 11.75 28.04
CA ASP A 33 -12.06 11.29 28.93
C ASP A 33 -12.13 12.00 30.31
N PRO A 34 -11.33 11.58 31.31
CA PRO A 34 -11.30 12.23 32.63
C PRO A 34 -10.89 13.71 32.62
N ASN A 35 -10.30 14.20 31.52
CA ASN A 35 -9.92 15.61 31.34
C ASN A 35 -11.02 16.43 30.63
N GLY A 36 -12.15 15.80 30.26
CA GLY A 36 -13.26 16.44 29.56
C GLY A 36 -13.09 16.52 28.03
N ASN A 37 -12.08 15.87 27.45
CA ASN A 37 -11.92 15.82 25.99
C ASN A 37 -12.81 14.74 25.39
N PHE A 38 -13.42 15.01 24.23
CA PHE A 38 -14.22 14.01 23.53
C PHE A 38 -13.33 12.93 22.91
N TYR A 39 -13.63 11.66 23.16
CA TYR A 39 -12.85 10.56 22.59
C TYR A 39 -12.83 10.57 21.06
N TRP A 40 -13.91 11.02 20.42
CA TRP A 40 -14.00 11.13 18.96
C TRP A 40 -13.02 12.13 18.34
N GLU A 41 -12.49 13.09 19.11
CA GLU A 41 -11.46 14.01 18.61
C GLU A 41 -10.09 13.32 18.48
N GLN A 42 -9.88 12.22 19.20
CA GLN A 42 -8.64 11.46 19.18
C GLN A 42 -8.64 10.40 18.08
N VAL A 43 -9.81 10.10 17.49
CA VAL A 43 -9.95 9.10 16.44
C VAL A 43 -9.37 9.64 15.13
N GLU A 44 -8.40 8.92 14.59
CA GLU A 44 -7.78 9.28 13.32
C GLU A 44 -8.80 9.26 12.16
N GLU A 45 -8.66 10.21 11.23
CA GLU A 45 -9.64 10.51 10.18
C GLU A 45 -9.97 9.30 9.28
N LYS A 46 -8.98 8.50 8.91
CA LYS A 46 -9.18 7.28 8.10
C LYS A 46 -10.06 6.27 8.82
N ASN A 47 -9.83 6.04 10.12
CA ASN A 47 -10.65 5.14 10.93
C ASN A 47 -12.09 5.64 11.07
N LEU A 48 -12.25 6.94 11.33
CA LEU A 48 -13.55 7.60 11.41
C LEU A 48 -14.33 7.47 10.10
N LYS A 49 -13.70 7.78 8.96
CA LYS A 49 -14.31 7.65 7.62
C LYS A 49 -14.70 6.21 7.31
N TYR A 50 -13.86 5.24 7.66
CA TYR A 50 -14.20 3.83 7.48
C TYR A 50 -15.43 3.44 8.30
N PHE A 51 -15.43 3.74 9.60
CA PHE A 51 -16.55 3.43 10.49
C PHE A 51 -17.85 4.07 9.99
N ALA A 52 -17.79 5.37 9.63
CA ALA A 52 -18.94 6.10 9.11
C ALA A 52 -19.52 5.48 7.83
N ARG A 53 -18.66 4.96 6.96
CA ARG A 53 -19.08 4.42 5.65
C ARG A 53 -19.48 2.95 5.70
N GLN A 54 -18.85 2.16 6.55
CA GLN A 54 -18.89 0.68 6.48
C GLN A 54 -19.57 0.05 7.69
N CYS A 55 -19.70 0.75 8.81
CA CYS A 55 -20.28 0.21 10.04
C CYS A 55 -21.60 0.87 10.40
N LEU A 56 -21.76 2.19 10.19
CA LEU A 56 -23.03 2.87 10.46
C LEU A 56 -24.19 2.24 9.67
N GLY A 57 -25.36 2.19 10.32
CA GLY A 57 -26.55 1.54 9.76
C GLY A 57 -26.60 0.02 9.94
N ASN A 58 -25.52 -0.61 10.41
CA ASN A 58 -25.54 -2.03 10.76
C ASN A 58 -25.93 -2.24 12.24
N PRO A 59 -26.50 -3.40 12.61
CA PRO A 59 -26.92 -3.69 13.98
C PRO A 59 -25.80 -3.53 15.04
N TRP A 60 -24.54 -3.79 14.67
CA TRP A 60 -23.39 -3.68 15.57
C TRP A 60 -22.72 -2.30 15.58
N ALA A 61 -23.29 -1.29 14.92
CA ALA A 61 -22.67 0.04 14.80
C ALA A 61 -22.30 0.65 16.16
N ASN A 62 -23.21 0.60 17.14
CA ASN A 62 -22.99 1.19 18.47
C ASN A 62 -21.84 0.48 19.21
N HIS A 63 -21.82 -0.85 19.15
CA HIS A 63 -20.79 -1.71 19.73
C HIS A 63 -19.41 -1.41 19.15
N PHE A 64 -19.35 -1.26 17.82
CA PHE A 64 -18.11 -0.94 17.12
C PHE A 64 -17.67 0.51 17.38
N GLY A 65 -18.63 1.43 17.52
CA GLY A 65 -18.36 2.82 17.90
C GLY A 65 -17.67 2.89 19.26
N LEU A 66 -18.22 2.22 20.28
CA LEU A 66 -17.63 2.20 21.61
C LEU A 66 -16.24 1.57 21.63
N ALA A 67 -16.05 0.46 20.92
CA ALA A 67 -14.74 -0.17 20.86
C ALA A 67 -13.73 0.64 20.04
N LEU A 68 -14.15 1.36 19.02
CA LEU A 68 -13.27 2.27 18.29
C LEU A 68 -12.70 3.35 19.22
N LEU A 69 -13.53 3.90 20.12
CA LEU A 69 -13.06 4.81 21.16
C LEU A 69 -12.05 4.12 22.10
N CYS A 70 -12.39 2.92 22.59
CA CYS A 70 -11.50 2.13 23.44
C CYS A 70 -10.12 1.88 22.81
N LEU A 71 -10.07 1.41 21.56
CA LEU A 71 -8.82 1.09 20.89
C LEU A 71 -7.99 2.36 20.61
N THR A 72 -8.66 3.49 20.37
CA THR A 72 -8.02 4.81 20.19
C THR A 72 -7.38 5.30 21.48
N ASP A 73 -8.12 5.27 22.59
CA ASP A 73 -7.61 5.69 23.91
C ASP A 73 -6.41 4.85 24.36
N ARG A 74 -6.43 3.55 24.03
CA ARG A 74 -5.28 2.64 24.24
C ARG A 74 -4.10 2.89 23.32
N ARG A 75 -4.14 3.93 22.49
CA ARG A 75 -3.07 4.36 21.57
C ARG A 75 -2.62 3.27 20.60
N LEU A 76 -3.55 2.42 20.14
CA LEU A 76 -3.25 1.52 19.03
C LEU A 76 -3.00 2.36 17.77
N THR A 77 -2.09 1.88 16.91
CA THR A 77 -1.82 2.56 15.64
C THR A 77 -3.10 2.58 14.78
N PRO A 78 -3.32 3.63 13.97
CA PRO A 78 -4.50 3.70 13.10
C PRO A 78 -4.67 2.46 12.21
N SER A 79 -3.56 1.90 11.71
CA SER A 79 -3.55 0.67 10.92
C SER A 79 -4.01 -0.57 11.72
N SER A 80 -3.61 -0.68 12.99
CA SER A 80 -4.05 -1.77 13.86
C SER A 80 -5.56 -1.70 14.13
N ILE A 81 -6.06 -0.50 14.43
CA ILE A 81 -7.49 -0.24 14.62
C ILE A 81 -8.27 -0.63 13.35
N MET A 82 -7.84 -0.11 12.19
CA MET A 82 -8.46 -0.41 10.90
C MET A 82 -8.54 -1.92 10.65
N ASN A 83 -7.45 -2.66 10.89
CA ASN A 83 -7.41 -4.10 10.68
C ASN A 83 -8.41 -4.85 11.58
N ILE A 84 -8.47 -4.52 12.88
CA ILE A 84 -9.41 -5.12 13.83
C ILE A 84 -10.85 -4.85 13.38
N THR A 85 -11.19 -3.58 13.17
CA THR A 85 -12.55 -3.15 12.83
C THR A 85 -12.98 -3.70 11.49
N SER A 86 -12.12 -3.69 10.46
CA SER A 86 -12.51 -4.12 9.11
C SER A 86 -12.73 -5.62 9.01
N VAL A 87 -11.90 -6.41 9.70
CA VAL A 87 -12.04 -7.87 9.70
C VAL A 87 -13.29 -8.26 10.48
N LEU A 88 -13.48 -7.73 11.68
CA LEU A 88 -14.70 -8.01 12.46
C LEU A 88 -15.96 -7.56 11.72
N ASN A 89 -15.96 -6.38 11.09
CA ASN A 89 -17.12 -5.90 10.33
C ASN A 89 -17.49 -6.84 9.18
N ALA A 90 -16.48 -7.32 8.43
CA ALA A 90 -16.71 -8.28 7.35
C ALA A 90 -17.32 -9.59 7.88
N ARG A 91 -16.79 -10.12 8.99
CA ARG A 91 -17.30 -11.36 9.58
C ARG A 91 -18.69 -11.21 10.19
N PHE A 92 -18.98 -10.06 10.80
CA PHE A 92 -20.32 -9.75 11.30
C PHE A 92 -21.33 -9.64 10.16
N ARG A 93 -21.00 -8.97 9.06
CA ARG A 93 -21.88 -8.96 7.86
C ARG A 93 -22.21 -10.37 7.41
N ASP A 94 -21.21 -11.24 7.31
CA ASP A 94 -21.43 -12.60 6.84
C ASP A 94 -22.31 -13.42 7.79
N LEU A 95 -22.06 -13.35 9.10
CA LEU A 95 -22.88 -14.03 10.11
C LEU A 95 -24.32 -13.50 10.14
N PHE A 96 -24.49 -12.18 10.18
CA PHE A 96 -25.82 -11.56 10.22
C PHE A 96 -26.60 -11.83 8.94
N ASN A 97 -25.94 -11.81 7.78
CA ASN A 97 -26.58 -12.13 6.50
C ASN A 97 -26.96 -13.61 6.39
N HIS A 98 -26.12 -14.51 6.91
CA HIS A 98 -26.36 -15.95 6.89
C HIS A 98 -27.54 -16.32 7.81
N PHE A 99 -27.51 -15.86 9.06
CA PHE A 99 -28.54 -16.16 10.07
C PHE A 99 -29.73 -15.19 10.06
N LYS A 100 -29.73 -14.19 9.18
CA LYS A 100 -30.76 -13.13 9.09
C LYS A 100 -30.97 -12.39 10.41
N LEU A 101 -29.88 -12.14 11.13
CA LEU A 101 -29.91 -11.43 12.41
C LEU A 101 -30.19 -9.95 12.19
N THR A 102 -31.01 -9.35 13.04
CA THR A 102 -31.36 -7.92 12.95
C THR A 102 -30.81 -7.13 14.13
N LYS A 103 -30.45 -7.80 15.23
CA LYS A 103 -29.87 -7.18 16.42
C LYS A 103 -28.66 -7.98 16.92
N VAL A 104 -27.82 -7.35 17.74
CA VAL A 104 -26.60 -7.99 18.26
C VAL A 104 -26.90 -9.01 19.33
N GLU A 105 -27.99 -8.82 20.07
CA GLU A 105 -28.47 -9.73 21.11
C GLU A 105 -28.91 -11.09 20.53
N ASP A 106 -29.26 -11.12 19.24
CA ASP A 106 -29.61 -12.34 18.51
C ASP A 106 -28.35 -13.17 18.13
N LEU A 107 -27.15 -12.61 18.29
CA LEU A 107 -25.90 -13.31 17.99
C LEU A 107 -25.56 -14.31 19.12
N LEU A 108 -25.97 -15.56 18.93
CA LEU A 108 -25.69 -16.66 19.84
C LEU A 108 -24.27 -17.23 19.68
N PRO A 109 -23.68 -17.79 20.75
CA PRO A 109 -22.41 -18.51 20.66
C PRO A 109 -22.39 -19.62 19.60
N SER A 110 -23.51 -20.35 19.44
CA SER A 110 -23.64 -21.41 18.43
C SER A 110 -23.44 -20.89 17.00
N HIS A 111 -23.87 -19.66 16.68
CA HIS A 111 -23.65 -19.05 15.36
C HIS A 111 -22.15 -18.90 15.06
N VAL A 112 -21.39 -18.46 16.06
CA VAL A 112 -19.93 -18.29 15.93
C VAL A 112 -19.25 -19.65 15.88
N GLU A 113 -19.70 -20.62 16.68
CA GLU A 113 -19.19 -21.99 16.68
C GLU A 113 -19.37 -22.66 15.31
N MET A 114 -20.58 -22.59 14.72
CA MET A 114 -20.87 -23.13 13.39
C MET A 114 -19.96 -22.52 12.32
N TYR A 115 -19.67 -21.22 12.41
CA TYR A 115 -18.76 -20.55 11.47
C TYR A 115 -17.30 -20.96 11.66
N VAL A 116 -16.83 -21.02 12.90
CA VAL A 116 -15.46 -21.37 13.23
C VAL A 116 -15.19 -22.82 12.84
N THR A 117 -16.11 -23.74 13.14
CA THR A 117 -16.01 -25.16 12.76
C THR A 117 -16.20 -25.42 11.27
N GLY A 118 -16.57 -24.40 10.48
CA GLY A 118 -16.74 -24.50 9.03
C GLY A 118 -18.02 -25.21 8.61
N GLN A 119 -19.03 -25.33 9.50
CA GLN A 119 -20.34 -25.85 9.14
C GLN A 119 -21.08 -24.92 8.17
N ILE A 120 -20.79 -23.61 8.27
CA ILE A 120 -21.34 -22.57 7.40
C ILE A 120 -20.22 -21.79 6.70
N LEU A 121 -20.56 -21.19 5.56
CA LEU A 121 -19.66 -20.37 4.75
C LEU A 121 -18.34 -21.11 4.46
N GLN A 122 -18.44 -22.32 3.90
CA GLN A 122 -17.36 -23.30 3.76
C GLN A 122 -16.19 -22.78 2.90
N GLU A 123 -16.47 -21.87 1.97
CA GLU A 123 -15.51 -21.19 1.12
C GLU A 123 -14.48 -20.35 1.89
N HIS A 124 -14.78 -19.96 3.13
CA HIS A 124 -13.84 -19.21 3.95
C HIS A 124 -12.67 -20.07 4.45
N SER A 125 -11.48 -19.47 4.44
CA SER A 125 -10.25 -20.09 4.93
C SER A 125 -10.22 -20.25 6.45
N ASP A 126 -9.45 -21.23 6.93
CA ASP A 126 -9.18 -21.40 8.37
C ASP A 126 -8.61 -20.12 9.02
N ARG A 127 -7.84 -19.32 8.25
CA ARG A 127 -7.31 -18.04 8.72
C ARG A 127 -8.42 -17.03 9.00
N GLN A 128 -9.42 -16.93 8.13
CA GLN A 128 -10.59 -16.07 8.35
C GLN A 128 -11.37 -16.52 9.59
N ARG A 129 -11.54 -17.83 9.78
CA ARG A 129 -12.22 -18.44 10.94
C ARG A 129 -11.44 -18.25 12.25
N GLN A 130 -10.12 -18.34 12.22
CA GLN A 130 -9.29 -18.04 13.40
C GLN A 130 -9.26 -16.53 13.72
N SER A 131 -9.30 -15.68 12.70
CA SER A 131 -9.24 -14.22 12.88
C SER A 131 -10.47 -13.68 13.60
N ILE A 132 -11.68 -14.20 13.34
CA ILE A 132 -12.89 -13.72 14.03
C ILE A 132 -12.76 -13.90 15.55
N LEU A 133 -12.42 -15.10 16.05
CA LEU A 133 -12.32 -15.36 17.48
C LEU A 133 -11.20 -14.55 18.13
N THR A 134 -10.05 -14.49 17.47
CA THR A 134 -8.89 -13.74 17.97
C THR A 134 -9.24 -12.27 18.15
N LEU A 135 -9.84 -11.66 17.12
CA LEU A 135 -10.17 -10.24 17.14
C LEU A 135 -11.37 -9.96 18.05
N TYR A 136 -12.38 -10.83 18.09
CA TYR A 136 -13.55 -10.70 18.96
C TYR A 136 -13.14 -10.71 20.44
N ASN A 137 -12.32 -11.69 20.83
CA ASN A 137 -11.86 -11.80 22.21
C ASN A 137 -10.91 -10.66 22.58
N THR A 138 -10.05 -10.22 21.66
CA THR A 138 -9.20 -9.04 21.84
C THR A 138 -10.04 -7.78 22.03
N PHE A 139 -11.06 -7.61 21.20
CA PHE A 139 -12.00 -6.49 21.25
C PHE A 139 -12.73 -6.46 22.59
N MET A 140 -13.32 -7.59 23.01
CA MET A 140 -14.06 -7.70 24.27
C MET A 140 -13.17 -7.53 25.50
N PHE A 141 -11.99 -8.15 25.52
CA PHE A 141 -11.06 -8.02 26.65
C PHE A 141 -10.63 -6.56 26.85
N ASN A 142 -10.24 -5.88 25.76
CA ASN A 142 -9.82 -4.50 25.84
C ASN A 142 -10.96 -3.58 26.27
N LEU A 143 -12.15 -3.79 25.69
CA LEU A 143 -13.33 -2.99 25.99
C LEU A 143 -13.75 -3.15 27.46
N LYS A 144 -13.86 -4.39 27.96
CA LYS A 144 -14.25 -4.65 29.35
C LYS A 144 -13.25 -4.05 30.34
N LYS A 145 -11.94 -4.21 30.09
CA LYS A 145 -10.90 -3.61 30.93
C LYS A 145 -10.96 -2.09 30.90
N TRP A 146 -11.16 -1.50 29.73
CA TRP A 146 -11.25 -0.05 29.56
C TRP A 146 -12.47 0.52 30.28
N ILE A 147 -13.65 -0.06 30.08
CA ILE A 147 -14.89 0.36 30.75
C ILE A 147 -14.72 0.32 32.27
N GLY A 148 -14.23 -0.80 32.80
CA GLY A 148 -14.06 -1.00 34.24
C GLY A 148 -12.94 -0.18 34.90
N THR A 149 -12.07 0.48 34.12
CA THR A 149 -10.95 1.28 34.67
C THR A 149 -11.07 2.77 34.41
N GLN A 150 -11.82 3.19 33.39
CA GLN A 150 -11.91 4.60 32.99
C GLN A 150 -13.18 5.30 33.48
N PHE A 151 -14.25 4.54 33.78
CA PHE A 151 -15.56 5.12 34.04
C PHE A 151 -16.12 4.74 35.41
N THR A 152 -17.00 5.60 35.94
CA THR A 152 -17.78 5.35 37.16
C THR A 152 -18.81 4.24 36.94
N ASP A 153 -19.28 3.61 38.01
CA ASP A 153 -20.25 2.50 37.93
C ASP A 153 -21.53 2.85 37.15
N GLU A 154 -22.00 4.09 37.28
CA GLU A 154 -23.16 4.62 36.56
C GLU A 154 -22.92 4.61 35.04
N VAL A 155 -21.77 5.14 34.60
CA VAL A 155 -21.39 5.16 33.18
C VAL A 155 -21.08 3.74 32.69
N GLN A 156 -20.51 2.89 33.53
CA GLN A 156 -20.28 1.48 33.18
C GLN A 156 -21.59 0.74 32.90
N GLN A 157 -22.63 0.93 33.73
CA GLN A 157 -23.95 0.36 33.51
C GLN A 157 -24.57 0.87 32.20
N ASP A 158 -24.44 2.16 31.92
CA ASP A 158 -24.91 2.77 30.69
C ASP A 158 -24.23 2.21 29.44
N LEU A 159 -22.92 1.97 29.51
CA LEU A 159 -22.12 1.44 28.41
C LEU A 159 -22.21 -0.07 28.26
N ALA A 160 -22.68 -0.80 29.28
CA ALA A 160 -22.75 -2.26 29.28
C ALA A 160 -23.57 -2.82 28.11
N GLN A 161 -24.66 -2.14 27.75
CA GLN A 161 -25.53 -2.54 26.63
C GLN A 161 -24.86 -2.49 25.25
N TYR A 162 -23.71 -1.82 25.12
CA TYR A 162 -22.95 -1.72 23.88
C TYR A 162 -21.76 -2.69 23.84
N GLN A 163 -21.64 -3.59 24.81
CA GLN A 163 -20.67 -4.68 24.77
C GLN A 163 -21.20 -5.83 23.90
N LEU A 164 -20.32 -6.50 23.17
CA LEU A 164 -20.73 -7.68 22.39
C LEU A 164 -21.06 -8.86 23.34
N PRO A 165 -21.86 -9.84 22.89
CA PRO A 165 -22.15 -11.04 23.66
C PRO A 165 -20.88 -11.77 24.13
N VAL A 166 -20.88 -12.33 25.34
CA VAL A 166 -19.73 -13.10 25.81
C VAL A 166 -19.75 -14.48 25.17
N LEU A 167 -18.63 -14.88 24.56
CA LEU A 167 -18.44 -16.22 24.03
C LEU A 167 -17.86 -17.15 25.12
N PRO A 168 -18.38 -18.38 25.28
CA PRO A 168 -17.91 -19.33 26.28
C PRO A 168 -16.64 -20.09 25.85
N PHE A 169 -16.04 -19.70 24.74
CA PHE A 169 -14.89 -20.38 24.12
C PHE A 169 -13.88 -19.38 23.57
N ASP A 170 -12.68 -19.87 23.29
CA ASP A 170 -11.63 -19.16 22.57
C ASP A 170 -10.99 -20.04 21.49
N ASN A 171 -9.90 -19.56 20.88
CA ASN A 171 -9.22 -20.29 19.80
C ASN A 171 -8.63 -21.65 20.21
N ARG A 172 -8.48 -21.94 21.50
CA ARG A 172 -7.93 -23.20 22.03
C ARG A 172 -8.96 -24.32 21.98
N ASP A 173 -10.24 -23.98 21.96
CA ASP A 173 -11.35 -24.94 21.90
C ASP A 173 -11.55 -25.50 20.49
N PHE A 174 -10.89 -24.93 19.48
CA PHE A 174 -11.06 -25.31 18.07
C PHE A 174 -9.74 -25.67 17.39
N SER A 175 -9.77 -26.73 16.57
CA SER A 175 -8.63 -27.14 15.74
C SER A 175 -8.28 -26.13 14.63
N VAL A 176 -9.17 -25.18 14.36
CA VAL A 176 -9.06 -24.18 13.29
C VAL A 176 -7.79 -23.35 13.40
N ARG A 177 -7.36 -23.00 14.62
CA ARG A 177 -6.08 -22.31 14.83
C ARG A 177 -4.90 -23.17 14.39
N ILE A 178 -4.91 -24.45 14.77
CA ILE A 178 -3.86 -25.40 14.41
C ILE A 178 -3.86 -25.58 12.89
N LYS A 179 -5.02 -25.80 12.28
CA LYS A 179 -5.18 -25.91 10.82
C LYS A 179 -4.69 -24.66 10.09
N ALA A 180 -5.09 -23.47 10.53
CA ALA A 180 -4.64 -22.21 9.95
C ALA A 180 -3.10 -22.06 9.99
N ILE A 181 -2.47 -22.39 11.13
CA ILE A 181 -1.02 -22.33 11.30
C ILE A 181 -0.33 -23.37 10.40
N THR A 182 -0.82 -24.61 10.40
CA THR A 182 -0.25 -25.72 9.62
C THR A 182 -0.39 -25.45 8.12
N ASN A 183 -1.57 -25.07 7.65
CA ASN A 183 -1.83 -24.73 6.26
C ASN A 183 -0.95 -23.55 5.80
N ALA A 184 -0.79 -22.52 6.64
CA ALA A 184 0.12 -21.42 6.33
C ALA A 184 1.60 -21.82 6.34
N LYS A 185 2.00 -22.84 7.09
CA LYS A 185 3.38 -23.39 7.05
C LYS A 185 3.59 -24.24 5.80
N ASN A 186 2.66 -25.15 5.50
CA ASN A 186 2.73 -26.04 4.34
C ASN A 186 2.71 -25.24 3.04
N LYS A 187 1.77 -24.29 2.89
CA LYS A 187 1.72 -23.40 1.74
C LYS A 187 3.03 -22.62 1.55
N ARG A 188 3.58 -22.01 2.61
CA ARG A 188 4.89 -21.32 2.52
C ARG A 188 6.01 -22.27 2.10
N LYS A 189 6.00 -23.53 2.55
CA LYS A 189 6.99 -24.54 2.17
C LYS A 189 6.84 -24.94 0.70
N GLU A 190 5.62 -25.12 0.23
CA GLU A 190 5.29 -25.42 -1.17
C GLU A 190 5.70 -24.26 -2.08
N ASP A 191 5.26 -23.04 -1.76
CA ASP A 191 5.60 -21.81 -2.49
C ASP A 191 7.14 -21.62 -2.55
N THR A 192 7.82 -21.81 -1.42
CA THR A 192 9.29 -21.69 -1.37
C THR A 192 9.96 -22.79 -2.19
N SER A 193 9.50 -24.03 -2.09
CA SER A 193 10.04 -25.16 -2.87
C SER A 193 9.87 -24.95 -4.37
N ALA A 194 8.78 -24.31 -4.80
CA ALA A 194 8.53 -23.99 -6.21
C ALA A 194 9.50 -22.94 -6.76
N VAL A 195 9.89 -21.94 -5.95
CA VAL A 195 10.75 -20.83 -6.39
C VAL A 195 12.23 -21.12 -6.17
N THR A 196 12.60 -21.95 -5.18
CA THR A 196 14.00 -22.21 -4.80
C THR A 196 14.91 -22.62 -5.97
N PRO A 197 14.49 -23.52 -6.89
CA PRO A 197 15.31 -23.89 -8.05
C PRO A 197 15.58 -22.72 -9.01
N LEU A 198 14.69 -21.72 -9.03
CA LEU A 198 14.75 -20.57 -9.94
C LEU A 198 15.54 -19.39 -9.37
N LEU A 199 15.95 -19.42 -8.08
CA LEU A 199 16.65 -18.30 -7.45
C LEU A 199 17.92 -17.84 -8.19
N PRO A 200 18.77 -18.74 -8.74
CA PRO A 200 19.93 -18.30 -9.53
C PRO A 200 19.55 -17.51 -10.78
N GLU A 201 18.51 -17.95 -11.49
CA GLU A 201 18.00 -17.29 -12.70
C GLU A 201 17.35 -15.95 -12.36
N ILE A 202 16.51 -15.90 -11.33
CA ILE A 202 15.90 -14.66 -10.83
C ILE A 202 17.00 -13.65 -10.47
N ARG A 203 18.07 -14.10 -9.80
CA ARG A 203 19.23 -13.25 -9.48
C ARG A 203 19.90 -12.75 -10.76
N ALA A 204 20.21 -13.64 -11.70
CA ALA A 204 20.86 -13.26 -12.96
C ALA A 204 20.04 -12.20 -13.73
N ILE A 205 18.73 -12.42 -13.89
CA ILE A 205 17.81 -11.47 -14.53
C ILE A 205 17.75 -10.15 -13.75
N GLY A 206 17.70 -10.21 -12.42
CA GLY A 206 17.71 -9.02 -11.57
C GLY A 206 18.97 -8.16 -11.76
N HIS A 207 20.14 -8.78 -11.85
CA HIS A 207 21.41 -8.09 -12.13
C HIS A 207 21.46 -7.53 -13.55
N LEU A 208 20.97 -8.28 -14.55
CA LEU A 208 20.85 -7.81 -15.93
C LEU A 208 20.00 -6.54 -16.02
N ARG A 209 18.79 -6.58 -15.44
CA ARG A 209 17.84 -5.45 -15.43
C ARG A 209 18.39 -4.23 -14.69
N TRP A 210 19.09 -4.44 -13.58
CA TRP A 210 19.81 -3.38 -12.88
C TRP A 210 20.88 -2.73 -13.77
N ASN A 211 21.70 -3.55 -14.44
CA ASN A 211 22.77 -3.06 -15.29
C ASN A 211 22.24 -2.21 -16.45
N GLN A 212 21.14 -2.64 -17.09
CA GLN A 212 20.45 -1.84 -18.12
C GLN A 212 20.00 -0.47 -17.59
N VAL A 213 19.33 -0.43 -16.43
CA VAL A 213 18.89 0.83 -15.80
C VAL A 213 20.08 1.72 -15.42
N SER A 214 21.18 1.13 -14.95
CA SER A 214 22.40 1.85 -14.61
C SER A 214 23.05 2.51 -15.83
N ARG A 215 23.14 1.78 -16.95
CA ARG A 215 23.69 2.31 -18.21
C ARG A 215 22.80 3.39 -18.81
N LEU A 216 21.48 3.19 -18.81
CA LEU A 216 20.52 4.22 -19.24
C LEU A 216 20.68 5.51 -18.42
N ARG A 217 20.85 5.40 -17.10
CA ARG A 217 21.10 6.56 -16.24
C ARG A 217 22.42 7.26 -16.56
N GLU A 218 23.46 6.50 -16.90
CA GLU A 218 24.74 7.07 -17.30
C GLU A 218 24.63 7.82 -18.63
N ALA A 219 23.96 7.24 -19.62
CA ALA A 219 23.68 7.89 -20.90
C ALA A 219 22.85 9.18 -20.71
N TYR A 220 21.80 9.14 -19.89
CA TYR A 220 21.02 10.31 -19.50
C TYR A 220 21.90 11.41 -18.88
N ARG A 221 22.77 11.06 -17.93
CA ARG A 221 23.66 12.04 -17.28
C ARG A 221 24.65 12.66 -18.26
N LYS A 222 25.19 11.86 -19.19
CA LYS A 222 26.05 12.34 -20.27
C LYS A 222 25.30 13.35 -21.16
N ALA A 223 24.08 13.02 -21.60
CA ALA A 223 23.26 13.93 -22.40
C ALA A 223 22.94 15.24 -21.65
N VAL A 224 22.55 15.17 -20.37
CA VAL A 224 22.32 16.35 -19.54
C VAL A 224 23.59 17.19 -19.38
N GLN A 225 24.76 16.54 -19.26
CA GLN A 225 26.03 17.24 -19.13
C GLN A 225 26.41 17.96 -20.44
N SER A 226 26.25 17.32 -21.59
CA SER A 226 26.44 17.95 -22.91
C SER A 226 25.54 19.17 -23.11
N VAL A 227 24.27 19.09 -22.71
CA VAL A 227 23.36 20.26 -22.77
C VAL A 227 23.89 21.43 -21.94
N LYS A 228 24.48 21.16 -20.77
CA LYS A 228 25.02 22.20 -19.88
C LYS A 228 26.34 22.77 -20.39
N ASP A 229 27.26 21.91 -20.83
CA ASP A 229 28.61 22.31 -21.22
C ASP A 229 28.61 23.02 -22.58
N ASP A 230 27.81 22.53 -23.52
CA ASP A 230 27.72 23.08 -24.88
C ASP A 230 26.58 24.10 -25.04
N ASN A 231 25.86 24.40 -23.94
CA ASN A 231 24.71 25.30 -23.90
C ASN A 231 23.66 25.01 -25.00
N LEU A 232 23.36 23.72 -25.19
CA LEU A 232 22.40 23.26 -26.20
C LEU A 232 20.97 23.66 -25.82
N THR A 233 20.17 23.99 -26.83
CA THR A 233 18.74 24.19 -26.67
C THR A 233 18.02 22.84 -26.65
N LEU A 234 17.18 22.62 -25.64
CA LEU A 234 16.30 21.45 -25.59
C LEU A 234 15.09 21.63 -26.52
N PRO A 235 14.51 20.55 -27.07
CA PRO A 235 14.90 19.13 -26.91
C PRO A 235 16.21 18.75 -27.59
N VAL A 236 16.89 17.73 -27.06
CA VAL A 236 18.09 17.13 -27.68
C VAL A 236 17.92 15.63 -27.84
N ASP A 237 18.04 15.16 -29.08
CA ASP A 237 18.04 13.73 -29.38
C ASP A 237 19.40 13.10 -29.10
N PHE A 238 19.40 11.91 -28.53
CA PHE A 238 20.59 11.11 -28.33
C PHE A 238 20.27 9.62 -28.41
N TYR A 239 21.31 8.82 -28.58
CA TYR A 239 21.21 7.36 -28.55
C TYR A 239 22.43 6.77 -27.86
N TYR A 240 22.33 5.51 -27.47
CA TYR A 240 23.48 4.70 -27.10
C TYR A 240 23.25 3.23 -27.46
N ASP A 241 24.36 2.51 -27.64
CA ASP A 241 24.34 1.08 -27.91
C ASP A 241 24.32 0.33 -26.57
N GLU A 242 23.26 -0.44 -26.34
CA GLU A 242 23.09 -1.29 -25.17
C GLU A 242 24.00 -2.53 -25.29
N SER A 243 24.27 -3.21 -24.17
CA SER A 243 25.26 -4.28 -24.11
C SER A 243 25.11 -5.35 -25.20
N GLU A 244 26.20 -6.07 -25.51
CA GLU A 244 26.22 -7.21 -26.45
C GLU A 244 25.08 -8.21 -26.24
N TYR A 245 24.62 -8.38 -25.00
CA TYR A 245 23.49 -9.25 -24.67
C TYR A 245 22.14 -8.74 -25.22
N ALA A 246 21.90 -7.43 -25.16
CA ALA A 246 20.70 -6.82 -25.74
C ALA A 246 20.88 -6.61 -27.26
N ASN A 247 22.10 -6.27 -27.69
CA ASN A 247 22.45 -6.01 -29.08
C ASN A 247 21.52 -5.00 -29.78
N GLU A 248 21.19 -3.92 -29.04
CA GLU A 248 20.23 -2.91 -29.47
C GLU A 248 20.80 -1.50 -29.31
N ARG A 249 20.43 -0.60 -30.21
CA ARG A 249 20.57 0.85 -30.06
C ARG A 249 19.29 1.44 -29.54
N TRP A 250 19.35 2.18 -28.44
CA TRP A 250 18.19 2.83 -27.85
C TRP A 250 18.21 4.33 -28.10
N HIS A 251 17.10 4.85 -28.65
CA HIS A 251 16.93 6.25 -29.04
C HIS A 251 16.02 6.99 -28.07
N PHE A 252 16.47 8.17 -27.65
CA PHE A 252 15.76 9.02 -26.70
C PHE A 252 15.82 10.49 -27.11
N THR A 253 14.83 11.24 -26.65
CA THR A 253 14.88 12.71 -26.64
C THR A 253 14.97 13.18 -25.19
N LEU A 254 15.94 14.04 -24.90
CA LEU A 254 16.07 14.72 -23.63
C LEU A 254 15.21 15.99 -23.64
N TRP A 255 14.41 16.16 -22.59
CA TRP A 255 13.52 17.30 -22.40
C TRP A 255 13.75 17.96 -21.04
N ASP A 256 13.34 19.21 -20.93
CA ASP A 256 12.90 19.79 -19.66
C ASP A 256 11.41 20.17 -19.77
N ILE A 257 10.81 20.56 -18.64
CA ILE A 257 9.38 20.90 -18.61
C ILE A 257 9.07 22.08 -19.53
N SER A 258 9.93 23.10 -19.55
CA SER A 258 9.70 24.35 -20.26
C SER A 258 9.80 24.15 -21.77
N SER A 259 10.83 23.43 -22.22
CA SER A 259 11.05 23.12 -23.64
C SER A 259 9.92 22.26 -24.19
N TYR A 260 9.42 21.31 -23.41
CA TYR A 260 8.28 20.48 -23.81
C TYR A 260 6.98 21.29 -23.93
N GLU A 261 6.67 22.15 -22.95
CA GLU A 261 5.45 22.98 -23.01
C GLU A 261 5.51 24.02 -24.14
N HIS A 262 6.70 24.53 -24.46
CA HIS A 262 6.90 25.46 -25.57
C HIS A 262 6.72 24.76 -26.93
N GLU A 263 7.50 23.71 -27.20
CA GLU A 263 7.52 22.99 -28.49
C GLU A 263 6.19 22.29 -28.80
N ILE A 264 5.62 21.59 -27.82
CA ILE A 264 4.48 20.70 -28.07
C ILE A 264 3.15 21.39 -27.76
N GLU A 265 3.09 22.25 -26.74
CA GLU A 265 1.81 22.84 -26.30
C GLU A 265 1.61 24.28 -26.77
N GLY A 266 2.64 24.92 -27.36
CA GLY A 266 2.57 26.32 -27.80
C GLY A 266 2.26 27.30 -26.67
N LYS A 267 2.48 26.90 -25.40
CA LYS A 267 2.13 27.69 -24.23
C LYS A 267 3.30 28.60 -23.83
N ASN A 268 3.08 29.91 -23.86
CA ASN A 268 4.01 30.93 -23.38
C ASN A 268 3.81 31.29 -21.90
N GLN A 269 3.40 30.36 -21.04
CA GLN A 269 3.17 30.67 -19.63
C GLN A 269 4.33 30.20 -18.74
N TYR A 270 5.16 31.17 -18.38
CA TYR A 270 6.13 31.12 -17.29
C TYR A 270 5.41 30.73 -15.98
N ARG A 271 5.43 29.45 -15.62
CA ARG A 271 5.59 29.10 -14.21
C ARG A 271 7.08 29.16 -13.95
N GLU A 272 7.50 29.94 -12.96
CA GLU A 272 8.92 29.98 -12.59
C GLU A 272 9.46 28.55 -12.45
N PRO A 273 10.47 28.18 -13.25
CA PRO A 273 11.02 26.85 -13.24
C PRO A 273 11.71 26.63 -11.90
N ASN A 274 11.15 25.76 -11.07
CA ASN A 274 11.90 25.25 -9.94
C ASN A 274 12.88 24.19 -10.49
N ASP A 275 14.13 24.63 -10.69
CA ASP A 275 15.34 23.86 -11.01
C ASP A 275 15.18 22.64 -11.94
N LYS A 276 15.31 22.90 -13.25
CA LYS A 276 15.68 21.98 -14.37
C LYS A 276 15.57 20.47 -14.06
N ALA A 277 14.35 19.96 -13.91
CA ALA A 277 14.08 18.53 -13.86
C ALA A 277 14.02 17.98 -15.29
N TYR A 278 15.16 17.51 -15.80
CA TYR A 278 15.22 16.84 -17.09
C TYR A 278 14.49 15.48 -17.06
N PHE A 279 13.97 15.05 -18.20
CA PHE A 279 13.37 13.75 -18.38
C PHE A 279 13.58 13.23 -19.80
N LEU A 280 13.40 11.93 -19.99
CA LEU A 280 13.55 11.27 -21.28
C LEU A 280 12.19 11.04 -21.93
N GLU A 281 12.12 11.16 -23.24
CA GLU A 281 11.13 10.51 -24.09
C GLU A 281 11.78 9.33 -24.79
N TYR A 282 11.22 8.13 -24.64
CA TYR A 282 11.65 6.96 -25.41
C TYR A 282 11.07 7.00 -26.81
N ILE A 283 11.94 6.90 -27.82
CA ILE A 283 11.57 6.99 -29.24
C ILE A 283 11.44 5.59 -29.84
N LYS A 284 12.52 4.81 -29.79
CA LYS A 284 12.58 3.45 -30.35
C LYS A 284 13.83 2.71 -29.86
N ALA A 285 13.85 1.41 -30.13
CA ALA A 285 15.01 0.55 -30.06
C ALA A 285 15.19 -0.14 -31.41
N GLU A 286 16.43 -0.29 -31.85
CA GLU A 286 16.78 -0.95 -33.11
C GLU A 286 17.85 -2.00 -32.85
N LYS A 287 17.73 -3.19 -33.43
CA LYS A 287 18.77 -4.21 -33.33
C LYS A 287 20.00 -3.77 -34.11
N LEU A 288 21.18 -4.00 -33.57
CA LEU A 288 22.44 -3.60 -34.20
C LEU A 288 22.77 -4.46 -35.44
N ASP A 289 22.30 -5.70 -35.49
CA ASP A 289 22.61 -6.63 -36.58
C ASP A 289 21.92 -6.27 -37.91
N ASP A 290 20.64 -5.90 -37.85
CA ASP A 290 19.78 -5.74 -39.04
C ASP A 290 18.95 -4.44 -39.05
N GLY A 291 19.04 -3.61 -38.00
CA GLY A 291 18.26 -2.39 -37.86
C GLY A 291 16.76 -2.62 -37.64
N SER A 292 16.31 -3.86 -37.43
CA SER A 292 14.92 -4.16 -37.15
C SER A 292 14.50 -3.65 -35.75
N ALA A 293 13.19 -3.64 -35.47
CA ALA A 293 12.69 -3.17 -34.19
C ALA A 293 13.23 -4.01 -33.01
N GLY A 294 13.83 -3.33 -32.03
CA GLY A 294 14.25 -3.90 -30.75
C GLY A 294 13.15 -3.85 -29.69
N GLU A 295 13.39 -4.53 -28.57
CA GLU A 295 12.49 -4.56 -27.41
C GLU A 295 12.57 -3.26 -26.59
N GLY A 296 13.78 -2.70 -26.44
CA GLY A 296 14.02 -1.54 -25.59
C GLY A 296 14.07 -1.87 -24.09
N PRO A 297 13.99 -0.86 -23.21
CA PRO A 297 13.99 -1.08 -21.77
C PRO A 297 12.84 -2.00 -21.29
N TRP A 298 13.17 -2.99 -20.46
CA TRP A 298 12.20 -3.99 -19.94
C TRP A 298 10.99 -3.41 -19.18
N PHE A 299 11.07 -2.17 -18.71
CA PHE A 299 10.01 -1.52 -17.92
C PHE A 299 9.08 -0.64 -18.77
N LEU A 300 9.25 -0.59 -20.09
CA LEU A 300 8.43 0.26 -20.96
C LEU A 300 6.94 -0.05 -20.86
N ASP A 301 6.56 -1.31 -20.73
CA ASP A 301 5.14 -1.69 -20.64
C ASP A 301 4.50 -1.19 -19.34
N LEU A 302 5.25 -1.14 -18.23
CA LEU A 302 4.77 -0.53 -16.98
C LEU A 302 4.42 0.95 -17.17
N LEU A 303 5.20 1.66 -18.00
CA LEU A 303 4.98 3.07 -18.30
C LEU A 303 3.84 3.27 -19.31
N ARG A 304 3.80 2.47 -20.39
CA ARG A 304 2.74 2.49 -21.42
C ARG A 304 1.37 2.19 -20.82
N LEU A 305 1.30 1.17 -19.95
CA LEU A 305 0.08 0.77 -19.25
C LEU A 305 -0.24 1.66 -18.04
N ARG A 306 0.67 2.60 -17.70
CA ARG A 306 0.52 3.58 -16.61
C ARG A 306 0.31 2.91 -15.25
N LEU A 307 1.07 1.84 -15.01
CA LEU A 307 0.96 0.99 -13.83
C LEU A 307 1.66 1.55 -12.59
N LEU A 308 2.55 2.53 -12.76
CA LEU A 308 3.32 3.12 -11.65
C LEU A 308 2.46 4.09 -10.82
N GLY A 309 2.41 3.88 -9.50
CA GLY A 309 1.65 4.71 -8.57
C GLY A 309 0.21 4.24 -8.36
N GLN A 310 -0.68 5.18 -8.02
CA GLN A 310 -2.09 4.87 -7.78
C GLN A 310 -2.82 4.76 -9.12
N TRP A 311 -3.24 3.54 -9.44
CA TRP A 311 -4.16 3.30 -10.54
C TRP A 311 -5.57 3.74 -10.12
N ASP A 312 -6.22 4.56 -10.95
CA ASP A 312 -7.60 4.98 -10.73
C ASP A 312 -8.40 4.63 -11.98
N THR A 313 -9.33 3.68 -11.81
CA THR A 313 -10.16 3.12 -12.87
C THR A 313 -11.14 4.14 -13.46
N GLN A 314 -11.37 5.27 -12.79
CA GLN A 314 -12.25 6.34 -13.27
C GLN A 314 -11.67 7.09 -14.48
N TYR A 315 -10.36 7.00 -14.72
CA TYR A 315 -9.65 7.77 -15.74
C TYR A 315 -9.15 6.93 -16.92
N THR A 316 -9.56 5.67 -17.02
CA THR A 316 -9.14 4.74 -18.07
C THR A 316 -10.35 4.17 -18.79
N GLY A 317 -10.38 4.23 -20.13
CA GLY A 317 -11.40 3.55 -20.92
C GLY A 317 -11.38 2.03 -20.70
N GLU A 318 -12.50 1.36 -20.98
CA GLU A 318 -12.67 -0.08 -20.76
C GLU A 318 -11.61 -0.92 -21.48
N GLU A 319 -11.23 -0.54 -22.71
CA GLU A 319 -10.18 -1.23 -23.48
C GLU A 319 -8.80 -1.15 -22.78
N HIS A 320 -8.42 0.02 -22.28
CA HIS A 320 -7.15 0.18 -21.54
C HIS A 320 -7.18 -0.63 -20.24
N ARG A 321 -8.34 -0.64 -19.56
CA ARG A 321 -8.53 -1.45 -18.35
C ARG A 321 -8.36 -2.94 -18.67
N ALA A 322 -8.94 -3.44 -19.75
CA ALA A 322 -8.78 -4.84 -20.15
C ALA A 322 -7.31 -5.21 -20.39
N LYS A 323 -6.54 -4.37 -21.10
CA LYS A 323 -5.10 -4.56 -21.33
C LYS A 323 -4.30 -4.58 -20.02
N VAL A 324 -4.63 -3.69 -19.08
CA VAL A 324 -4.00 -3.67 -17.75
C VAL A 324 -4.30 -4.96 -16.99
N MET A 325 -5.56 -5.42 -16.99
CA MET A 325 -5.96 -6.66 -16.31
C MET A 325 -5.25 -7.87 -16.90
N GLU A 326 -5.21 -7.96 -18.24
CA GLU A 326 -4.51 -9.03 -18.96
C GLU A 326 -3.02 -9.05 -18.62
N TYR A 327 -2.35 -7.90 -18.67
CA TYR A 327 -0.94 -7.79 -18.31
C TYR A 327 -0.69 -8.22 -16.86
N LEU A 328 -1.48 -7.71 -15.91
CA LEU A 328 -1.30 -8.04 -14.49
C LEU A 328 -1.56 -9.54 -14.22
N ASN A 329 -2.61 -10.12 -14.81
CA ASN A 329 -2.91 -11.54 -14.69
C ASN A 329 -1.81 -12.40 -15.32
N HIS A 330 -1.27 -12.01 -16.47
CA HIS A 330 -0.15 -12.69 -17.12
C HIS A 330 1.08 -12.78 -16.20
N TRP A 331 1.35 -11.72 -15.43
CA TRP A 331 2.44 -11.66 -14.45
C TRP A 331 2.06 -12.23 -13.06
N GLY A 332 0.89 -12.85 -12.91
CA GLY A 332 0.47 -13.53 -11.67
C GLY A 332 -0.05 -12.61 -10.57
N TYR A 333 -0.43 -11.36 -10.90
CA TYR A 333 -1.14 -10.49 -9.97
C TYR A 333 -2.63 -10.82 -9.96
N ASP A 334 -3.16 -11.23 -8.81
CA ASP A 334 -4.61 -11.46 -8.65
C ASP A 334 -5.37 -10.14 -8.68
N VAL A 335 -5.99 -9.80 -9.82
CA VAL A 335 -6.86 -8.63 -9.92
C VAL A 335 -8.33 -9.07 -9.87
N ASN A 336 -9.00 -8.79 -8.76
CA ASN A 336 -10.43 -9.11 -8.61
C ASN A 336 -11.27 -8.40 -9.69
N GLU A 337 -12.27 -9.10 -10.24
CA GLU A 337 -13.22 -8.57 -11.25
C GLU A 337 -13.90 -7.26 -10.79
N ASP A 338 -14.11 -7.11 -9.49
CA ASP A 338 -14.65 -5.91 -8.82
C ASP A 338 -13.80 -4.63 -9.03
N GLY A 339 -12.60 -4.72 -9.61
CA GLY A 339 -11.75 -3.57 -9.89
C GLY A 339 -11.26 -2.83 -8.64
N LYS A 340 -11.34 -3.45 -7.45
CA LYS A 340 -10.71 -2.94 -6.23
C LYS A 340 -9.20 -2.99 -6.43
N THR A 341 -8.67 -1.85 -6.84
CA THR A 341 -7.30 -1.52 -7.20
C THR A 341 -6.26 -2.33 -6.44
N THR A 342 -5.75 -3.39 -7.07
CA THR A 342 -4.37 -3.79 -6.84
C THR A 342 -3.52 -2.68 -7.45
N ALA A 343 -2.85 -1.91 -6.59
CA ALA A 343 -1.84 -0.96 -7.03
C ALA A 343 -0.46 -1.56 -6.70
N PRO A 344 -0.03 -2.62 -7.42
CA PRO A 344 1.17 -3.38 -7.06
C PRO A 344 2.44 -2.52 -7.11
N PHE A 345 2.42 -1.44 -7.89
CA PHE A 345 3.52 -0.49 -8.04
C PHE A 345 3.25 0.86 -7.35
N LEU A 346 2.42 0.89 -6.31
CA LEU A 346 2.25 2.05 -5.45
C LEU A 346 3.30 2.03 -4.33
N PRO A 347 4.37 2.85 -4.41
CA PRO A 347 5.35 2.93 -3.34
C PRO A 347 4.75 3.61 -2.10
N ARG A 348 5.23 3.20 -0.92
CA ARG A 348 4.91 3.89 0.35
C ARG A 348 5.85 5.06 0.63
N ASN A 349 7.00 5.11 -0.02
CA ASN A 349 8.03 6.11 0.18
C ASN A 349 8.10 7.05 -1.03
N PRO A 350 8.07 8.39 -0.83
CA PRO A 350 8.29 9.35 -1.90
C PRO A 350 9.65 9.14 -2.59
N GLY A 351 9.72 9.45 -3.89
CA GLY A 351 10.97 9.42 -4.66
C GLY A 351 11.38 8.03 -5.19
N LEU A 352 10.64 6.97 -4.87
CA LEU A 352 10.83 5.65 -5.47
C LEU A 352 9.78 5.41 -6.55
N LEU A 353 10.20 4.87 -7.69
CA LEU A 353 9.35 4.33 -8.77
C LEU A 353 8.41 5.32 -9.51
N ILE A 354 7.82 6.30 -8.82
CA ILE A 354 6.86 7.26 -9.40
C ILE A 354 7.58 8.32 -10.24
N GLN A 355 7.02 8.65 -11.41
CA GLN A 355 7.58 9.57 -12.40
C GLN A 355 7.54 11.06 -11.99
N GLY A 356 6.71 11.41 -11.01
CA GLY A 356 6.41 12.77 -10.60
C GLY A 356 5.08 13.27 -11.19
N LEU A 357 4.42 14.21 -10.49
CA LEU A 357 3.05 14.64 -10.83
C LEU A 357 2.92 15.18 -12.26
N TYR A 358 3.92 15.91 -12.74
CA TYR A 358 3.92 16.48 -14.08
C TYR A 358 3.91 15.39 -15.15
N LEU A 359 4.91 14.51 -15.15
CA LEU A 359 5.04 13.45 -16.15
C LEU A 359 3.89 12.45 -16.09
N THR A 360 3.44 12.07 -14.89
CA THR A 360 2.26 11.20 -14.73
C THR A 360 1.01 11.83 -15.34
N LYS A 361 0.84 13.16 -15.26
CA LYS A 361 -0.29 13.85 -15.91
C LYS A 361 -0.13 13.88 -17.43
N LYS A 362 1.06 14.22 -17.95
CA LYS A 362 1.30 14.28 -19.41
C LYS A 362 1.20 12.91 -20.08
N GLN A 363 1.72 11.86 -19.44
CA GLN A 363 1.55 10.48 -19.90
C GLN A 363 0.08 10.08 -20.04
N ARG A 364 -0.86 10.72 -19.33
CA ARG A 364 -2.30 10.45 -19.47
C ARG A 364 -2.90 11.04 -20.75
N THR A 365 -2.33 12.13 -21.25
CA THR A 365 -2.85 12.89 -22.39
C THR A 365 -2.11 12.60 -23.69
N THR A 366 -1.03 11.81 -23.67
CA THR A 366 -0.21 11.48 -24.83
C THR A 366 0.05 9.98 -24.93
N ASN A 367 0.37 9.49 -26.13
CA ASN A 367 0.87 8.12 -26.36
C ASN A 367 2.39 8.02 -26.23
N LYS A 368 3.07 9.11 -25.88
CA LYS A 368 4.52 9.16 -25.67
C LYS A 368 4.90 8.45 -24.36
N VAL A 369 6.08 7.84 -24.34
CA VAL A 369 6.61 7.16 -23.15
C VAL A 369 7.69 8.02 -22.50
N PHE A 370 7.30 8.76 -21.46
CA PHE A 370 8.23 9.54 -20.66
C PHE A 370 8.89 8.72 -19.55
N ILE A 371 10.17 8.98 -19.30
CA ILE A 371 10.97 8.31 -18.29
C ILE A 371 11.69 9.35 -17.44
N ASN A 372 11.31 9.42 -16.17
CA ASN A 372 12.13 9.95 -15.09
C ASN A 372 12.98 8.82 -14.54
N ILE A 373 14.26 8.82 -14.92
CA ILE A 373 15.15 7.69 -14.65
C ILE A 373 15.56 7.58 -13.18
N GLU A 374 15.62 8.69 -12.44
CA GLU A 374 16.14 8.71 -11.07
C GLU A 374 15.28 7.89 -10.08
N PRO A 375 13.93 8.03 -10.05
CA PRO A 375 13.08 7.18 -9.20
C PRO A 375 13.11 5.70 -9.56
N ILE A 376 13.27 5.37 -10.85
CA ILE A 376 13.38 3.98 -11.33
C ILE A 376 14.72 3.40 -10.89
N TYR A 377 15.82 4.13 -11.09
CA TYR A 377 17.15 3.73 -10.66
C TYR A 377 17.20 3.50 -9.14
N ALA A 378 16.65 4.42 -8.34
CA ALA A 378 16.57 4.24 -6.89
C ALA A 378 15.79 2.97 -6.51
N ALA A 379 14.63 2.74 -7.12
CA ALA A 379 13.84 1.53 -6.87
C ALA A 379 14.59 0.25 -7.26
N CYS A 380 15.25 0.22 -8.42
CA CYS A 380 16.03 -0.93 -8.87
C CYS A 380 17.26 -1.19 -7.98
N MET A 381 17.85 -0.16 -7.38
CA MET A 381 18.96 -0.31 -6.44
C MET A 381 18.51 -1.07 -5.18
N PHE A 382 17.40 -0.64 -4.58
CA PHE A 382 16.82 -1.34 -3.43
C PHE A 382 16.35 -2.75 -3.79
N ALA A 383 15.75 -2.92 -4.96
CA ALA A 383 15.30 -4.23 -5.43
C ALA A 383 16.47 -5.21 -5.60
N ARG A 384 17.58 -4.77 -6.21
CA ARG A 384 18.81 -5.58 -6.35
C ARG A 384 19.36 -5.97 -4.99
N PHE A 385 19.51 -5.01 -4.09
CA PHE A 385 20.02 -5.25 -2.75
C PHE A 385 19.16 -6.28 -1.99
N ALA A 386 17.84 -6.11 -2.02
CA ALA A 386 16.91 -7.06 -1.40
C ALA A 386 17.00 -8.44 -2.05
N LEU A 387 17.09 -8.51 -3.38
CA LEU A 387 17.23 -9.76 -4.11
C LEU A 387 18.51 -10.50 -3.74
N ASP A 388 19.64 -9.80 -3.66
CA ASP A 388 20.92 -10.40 -3.29
C ASP A 388 20.85 -11.00 -1.90
N ILE A 389 20.37 -10.25 -0.91
CA ILE A 389 20.26 -10.75 0.47
C ILE A 389 19.28 -11.92 0.56
N ILE A 390 18.04 -11.75 0.09
CA ILE A 390 16.99 -12.77 0.23
C ILE A 390 17.42 -14.07 -0.45
N THR A 391 18.02 -13.99 -1.63
CA THR A 391 18.41 -15.18 -2.39
C THR A 391 19.71 -15.82 -1.88
N SER A 392 20.61 -15.07 -1.23
CA SER A 392 21.87 -15.62 -0.72
C SER A 392 21.77 -16.17 0.70
N SER A 393 21.00 -15.52 1.58
CA SER A 393 20.88 -15.92 2.99
C SER A 393 19.55 -16.61 3.31
N GLY A 394 18.57 -16.55 2.42
CA GLY A 394 17.20 -16.98 2.73
C GLY A 394 16.48 -16.05 3.73
N ALA A 395 17.03 -14.86 3.99
CA ALA A 395 16.45 -13.91 4.93
C ALA A 395 15.06 -13.48 4.48
N ARG A 396 14.15 -13.32 5.44
CA ARG A 396 12.81 -12.77 5.20
C ARG A 396 12.87 -11.26 5.08
N ILE A 397 11.92 -10.67 4.36
CA ILE A 397 11.82 -9.21 4.23
C ILE A 397 11.72 -8.50 5.59
N ASN A 398 11.11 -9.13 6.61
CA ASN A 398 11.05 -8.57 7.96
C ASN A 398 12.41 -8.59 8.68
N GLU A 399 13.25 -9.57 8.40
CA GLU A 399 14.63 -9.65 8.92
C GLU A 399 15.48 -8.58 8.22
N LEU A 400 15.29 -8.38 6.91
CA LEU A 400 15.90 -7.26 6.18
C LEU A 400 15.49 -5.89 6.72
N LEU A 401 14.22 -5.72 7.13
CA LEU A 401 13.76 -4.47 7.76
C LEU A 401 14.45 -4.21 9.10
N GLN A 402 14.84 -5.24 9.85
CA GLN A 402 15.57 -5.09 11.12
C GLN A 402 16.96 -4.48 10.92
N ILE A 403 17.63 -4.77 9.80
CA ILE A 403 18.92 -4.14 9.42
C ILE A 403 18.82 -2.61 9.40
N SER A 404 17.66 -2.07 9.00
CA SER A 404 17.45 -0.61 8.94
C SER A 404 17.22 0.05 10.30
N TYR A 405 16.81 -0.73 11.31
CA TYR A 405 16.54 -0.21 12.65
C TYR A 405 17.79 -0.22 13.54
N ASP A 406 18.75 -1.08 13.23
CA ASP A 406 20.00 -1.19 13.98
C ASP A 406 21.11 -0.34 13.35
N LYS A 407 21.61 0.63 14.10
CA LYS A 407 22.66 1.55 13.65
C LYS A 407 24.00 0.83 13.43
N GLU A 408 24.22 -0.31 14.08
CA GLU A 408 25.42 -1.13 13.88
C GLU A 408 25.35 -1.97 12.60
N CYS A 409 24.13 -2.19 12.10
CA CYS A 409 23.87 -2.92 10.86
C CYS A 409 23.92 -2.02 9.61
N CYS A 410 23.96 -0.69 9.74
CA CYS A 410 24.15 0.25 8.63
C CYS A 410 25.36 1.16 8.86
N ILE A 411 26.53 0.70 8.40
CA ILE A 411 27.79 1.42 8.60
C ILE A 411 28.07 2.29 7.38
N ILE A 412 28.18 3.60 7.62
CA ILE A 412 28.55 4.56 6.58
C ILE A 412 30.06 4.73 6.62
N THR A 413 30.76 4.30 5.57
CA THR A 413 32.17 4.61 5.37
C THR A 413 32.31 5.74 4.38
N VAL A 414 33.27 6.63 4.60
CA VAL A 414 33.54 7.76 3.71
C VAL A 414 34.91 7.54 3.08
N ASP A 415 34.91 7.29 1.78
CA ASP A 415 36.12 7.30 1.00
C ASP A 415 36.48 8.74 0.65
N LYS A 416 37.46 9.28 1.37
CA LYS A 416 37.99 10.64 1.18
C LYS A 416 39.03 10.72 0.05
N SER A 417 39.42 9.58 -0.56
CA SER A 417 40.41 9.55 -1.64
C SER A 417 39.86 10.02 -2.99
N VAL A 418 38.53 10.12 -3.12
CA VAL A 418 37.81 10.61 -4.30
C VAL A 418 37.17 11.97 -4.02
N SER A 419 37.14 12.87 -5.02
CA SER A 419 36.50 14.18 -4.91
C SER A 419 35.31 14.28 -5.89
N PRO A 420 34.07 14.53 -5.40
CA PRO A 420 33.70 14.67 -3.99
C PRO A 420 33.80 13.34 -3.20
N PRO A 421 33.99 13.40 -1.87
CA PRO A 421 34.10 12.21 -1.03
C PRO A 421 32.93 11.24 -1.25
N LYS A 422 33.25 9.99 -1.53
CA LYS A 422 32.25 8.96 -1.80
C LYS A 422 31.79 8.32 -0.49
N LYS A 423 30.49 8.39 -0.20
CA LYS A 423 29.89 7.63 0.91
C LYS A 423 29.57 6.21 0.42
N ASN A 424 30.08 5.21 1.12
CA ASN A 424 29.70 3.81 0.95
C ASN A 424 28.84 3.38 2.14
N TYR A 425 27.82 2.59 1.86
CA TYR A 425 26.91 2.05 2.87
C TYR A 425 27.14 0.54 2.96
N ILE A 426 27.55 0.08 4.13
CA ILE A 426 27.78 -1.34 4.41
C ILE A 426 26.62 -1.82 5.28
N PHE A 427 25.92 -2.84 4.79
CA PHE A 427 24.82 -3.46 5.51
C PHE A 427 25.29 -4.78 6.11
N ARG A 428 25.17 -4.93 7.44
CA ARG A 428 25.48 -6.17 8.15
C ARG A 428 24.17 -6.88 8.51
N LEU A 429 24.19 -8.21 8.43
CA LEU A 429 23.03 -9.04 8.79
C LEU A 429 22.95 -9.27 10.31
N ASP A 430 24.08 -9.21 11.01
CA ASP A 430 24.16 -9.35 12.47
C ASP A 430 24.87 -8.12 13.08
N PRO A 431 24.32 -7.53 14.17
CA PRO A 431 25.07 -6.62 15.02
C PRO A 431 26.17 -7.42 15.74
N MET A 432 27.39 -6.89 15.80
CA MET A 432 28.54 -7.58 16.44
C MET A 432 28.55 -7.39 17.95
#